data_AF-A0A2P6SK82-F1
#
_entry.id   AF-A0A2P6SK82-F1
#
_cell.length_a   1.000
_cell.length_b   1.000
_cell.length_c   1.000
_cell.angle_alpha   90.00
_cell.angle_beta   90.00
_cell.angle_gamma   90.00
#
_symmetry.space_group_name_H-M   'P 1'
#
loop_
_entity.id
_entity.type
_entity.pdbx_description
1 polymer ?
#
loop_
_entity_poly.entity_id
_entity_poly.type
_entity_poly.pdbx_seq_one_letter_code
_entity_poly.pdbx_strand_id
1 'polypeptide(L)'
;MIYPSHVISAFDDLSITLDFPSSNLTFPLVRGSPYLTFSVSNQTSIISLSTIHAILSFSSNQDHTKHTIKLNNDQTWLVYTSSQIHLTNHNLSVITSSGLSGIVRVAVLPDPESEAALDQFSSRYPFSGEAVFGDGFNLEYKWEAKGSGDLLMLAHPLHVNLLKNDDNVAFLEGVNC
;
A
#
# COMPACT_ATOMS: atom_id res chain seq x y z
N MET A 1 -21.30 -22.71 -12.35
CA MET A 1 -20.03 -22.78 -11.59
C MET A 1 -19.95 -21.52 -10.77
N ILE A 2 -20.04 -21.59 -9.44
CA ILE A 2 -19.89 -20.42 -8.57
C ILE A 2 -18.39 -20.24 -8.38
N TYR A 3 -17.80 -19.26 -9.06
CA TYR A 3 -16.42 -18.89 -8.78
C TYR A 3 -16.40 -18.20 -7.40
N PRO A 4 -15.49 -18.58 -6.49
CA PRO A 4 -15.33 -17.88 -5.23
C PRO A 4 -15.07 -16.39 -5.50
N SER A 5 -15.65 -15.52 -4.68
CA SER A 5 -15.50 -14.06 -4.83
C SER A 5 -14.05 -13.60 -4.66
N HIS A 6 -13.26 -14.37 -3.89
CA HIS A 6 -11.83 -14.20 -3.70
C HIS A 6 -11.17 -15.55 -3.35
N VAL A 7 -9.86 -15.66 -3.58
CA VAL A 7 -9.05 -16.85 -3.27
C VAL A 7 -7.72 -16.42 -2.67
N ILE A 8 -7.25 -17.12 -1.64
CA ILE A 8 -5.85 -17.01 -1.19
C ILE A 8 -5.00 -17.87 -2.12
N SER A 9 -4.21 -17.25 -2.99
CA SER A 9 -3.41 -17.95 -4.00
C SER A 9 -1.99 -18.26 -3.57
N ALA A 10 -1.46 -17.54 -2.59
CA ALA A 10 -0.18 -17.80 -1.95
C ALA A 10 -0.16 -17.28 -0.51
N PHE A 11 0.71 -17.84 0.32
CA PHE A 11 1.00 -17.34 1.67
C PHE A 11 2.42 -17.76 2.07
N ASP A 12 3.02 -16.99 2.97
CA ASP A 12 4.32 -17.24 3.61
C ASP A 12 4.26 -16.77 5.08
N ASP A 13 5.41 -16.64 5.74
CA ASP A 13 5.47 -16.27 7.17
C ASP A 13 4.92 -14.86 7.44
N LEU A 14 5.06 -13.94 6.48
CA LEU A 14 4.80 -12.52 6.67
C LEU A 14 3.76 -11.95 5.68
N SER A 15 3.22 -12.77 4.78
CA SER A 15 2.31 -12.32 3.74
C SER A 15 1.23 -13.33 3.35
N ILE A 16 0.15 -12.78 2.78
CA ILE A 16 -0.84 -13.54 1.99
C ILE A 16 -1.07 -12.83 0.65
N THR A 17 -1.29 -13.59 -0.42
CA THR A 17 -1.75 -13.07 -1.71
C THR A 17 -3.22 -13.42 -1.90
N LEU A 18 -4.04 -12.38 -2.06
CA LEU A 18 -5.49 -12.49 -2.25
C LEU A 18 -5.87 -12.10 -3.68
N ASP A 19 -6.42 -13.04 -4.43
CA ASP A 19 -6.89 -12.83 -5.80
C ASP A 19 -8.41 -12.69 -5.86
N PHE A 20 -8.88 -11.77 -6.70
CA PHE A 20 -10.28 -11.60 -7.10
C PHE A 20 -10.40 -11.88 -8.60
N PRO A 21 -10.57 -13.16 -9.01
CA PRO A 21 -10.50 -13.56 -10.42
C PRO A 21 -11.54 -12.86 -11.30
N SER A 22 -12.73 -12.55 -10.78
CA SER A 22 -13.78 -11.84 -11.50
C SER A 22 -13.46 -10.38 -11.81
N SER A 23 -12.55 -9.79 -11.04
CA SER A 23 -12.21 -8.36 -11.09
C SER A 23 -10.79 -8.11 -11.57
N ASN A 24 -10.00 -9.17 -11.81
CA ASN A 24 -8.59 -9.10 -12.21
C ASN A 24 -7.74 -8.29 -11.21
N LEU A 25 -8.05 -8.44 -9.91
CA LEU A 25 -7.31 -7.79 -8.82
C LEU A 25 -6.50 -8.82 -8.04
N THR A 26 -5.26 -8.47 -7.72
CA THR A 26 -4.39 -9.26 -6.85
C THR A 26 -3.82 -8.37 -5.76
N PHE A 27 -4.00 -8.76 -4.50
CA PHE A 27 -3.57 -8.03 -3.32
C PHE A 27 -2.45 -8.80 -2.60
N PRO A 28 -1.19 -8.40 -2.74
CA PRO A 28 -0.14 -8.84 -1.83
C PRO A 28 -0.30 -8.10 -0.48
N LEU A 29 -0.81 -8.80 0.53
CA LEU A 29 -0.99 -8.29 1.87
C LEU A 29 0.21 -8.71 2.73
N VAL A 30 1.15 -7.80 2.91
CA VAL A 30 2.40 -8.04 3.64
C VAL A 30 2.37 -7.31 4.98
N ARG A 31 2.69 -8.04 6.06
CA ARG A 31 2.76 -7.49 7.42
C ARG A 31 3.74 -6.31 7.48
N GLY A 32 3.30 -5.22 8.08
CA GLY A 32 4.13 -4.03 8.27
C GLY A 32 4.22 -3.12 7.04
N SER A 33 3.57 -3.43 5.91
CA SER A 33 3.51 -2.46 4.82
C SER A 33 2.63 -1.26 5.22
N PRO A 34 3.11 0.00 5.08
CA PRO A 34 2.27 1.18 5.33
C PRO A 34 1.24 1.44 4.21
N TYR A 35 1.25 0.63 3.15
CA TYR A 35 0.37 0.78 2.01
C TYR A 35 -0.39 -0.52 1.77
N LEU A 36 -1.70 -0.40 1.56
CA LEU A 36 -2.47 -1.46 0.89
C LEU A 36 -2.07 -1.45 -0.59
N THR A 37 -1.49 -2.54 -1.08
CA THR A 37 -1.04 -2.66 -2.47
C THR A 37 -1.91 -3.65 -3.23
N PHE A 38 -2.27 -3.33 -4.47
CA PHE A 38 -2.90 -4.27 -5.38
C PHE A 38 -2.53 -4.01 -6.83
N SER A 39 -2.57 -5.07 -7.64
CA SER A 39 -2.38 -4.98 -9.08
C SER A 39 -3.71 -5.15 -9.81
N VAL A 40 -3.80 -4.51 -10.98
CA VAL A 40 -4.90 -4.61 -11.93
C VAL A 40 -4.30 -5.07 -13.26
N SER A 41 -4.69 -6.25 -13.73
CA SER A 41 -4.05 -6.88 -14.90
C SER A 41 -4.77 -6.65 -16.23
N ASN A 42 -5.90 -5.92 -16.24
CA ASN A 42 -6.68 -5.62 -17.45
C ASN A 42 -6.91 -4.12 -17.61
N GLN A 43 -6.39 -3.52 -18.68
CA GLN A 43 -6.48 -2.08 -18.99
C GLN A 43 -7.91 -1.52 -19.08
N THR A 44 -8.92 -2.36 -19.28
CA THR A 44 -10.33 -1.93 -19.30
C THR A 44 -11.00 -2.01 -17.94
N SER A 45 -10.32 -2.51 -16.90
CA SER A 45 -10.88 -2.59 -15.56
C SER A 45 -11.08 -1.18 -14.99
N ILE A 46 -12.29 -0.93 -14.51
CA ILE A 46 -12.62 0.28 -13.74
C ILE A 46 -12.59 -0.12 -12.27
N ILE A 47 -11.83 0.63 -11.47
CA ILE A 47 -11.84 0.48 -10.01
C ILE A 47 -12.73 1.56 -9.38
N SER A 48 -13.35 1.20 -8.26
CA SER A 48 -14.12 2.12 -7.44
C SER A 48 -13.60 2.08 -6.01
N LEU A 49 -13.34 3.25 -5.45
CA LEU A 49 -13.00 3.46 -4.05
C LEU A 49 -14.23 4.08 -3.38
N SER A 50 -14.83 3.35 -2.45
CA SER A 50 -16.03 3.77 -1.72
C SER A 50 -15.75 3.88 -0.23
N THR A 51 -16.36 4.87 0.41
CA THR A 51 -16.26 5.09 1.87
C THR A 51 -17.62 5.42 2.46
N ILE A 52 -17.80 5.15 3.76
CA ILE A 52 -19.00 5.58 4.51
C ILE A 52 -18.90 7.06 4.95
N HIS A 53 -17.72 7.67 4.83
CA HIS A 53 -17.44 9.05 5.19
C HIS A 53 -17.56 9.97 3.98
N ALA A 54 -17.97 11.22 4.19
CA ALA A 54 -18.08 12.18 3.10
C ALA A 54 -16.68 12.62 2.65
N ILE A 55 -16.45 12.64 1.34
CA ILE A 55 -15.24 13.17 0.71
C ILE A 55 -15.36 14.70 0.70
N LEU A 56 -14.55 15.36 1.53
CA LEU A 56 -14.50 16.82 1.63
C LEU A 56 -13.67 17.44 0.50
N SER A 57 -12.58 16.79 0.12
CA SER A 57 -11.77 17.21 -1.01
C SER A 57 -11.08 16.05 -1.69
N PHE A 58 -10.92 16.17 -3.01
CA PHE A 58 -10.19 15.23 -3.85
C PHE A 58 -9.26 16.03 -4.78
N SER A 59 -7.98 15.68 -4.81
CA SER A 59 -6.98 16.33 -5.67
C SER A 59 -6.00 15.32 -6.25
N SER A 60 -5.40 15.64 -7.39
CA SER A 60 -4.35 14.84 -8.03
C SER A 60 -3.10 15.69 -8.26
N ASN A 61 -1.92 15.06 -8.28
CA ASN A 61 -0.71 15.72 -8.77
C ASN A 61 -0.76 15.91 -10.30
N GLN A 62 0.22 16.65 -10.84
CA GLN A 62 0.28 16.99 -12.27
C GLN A 62 0.32 15.74 -13.17
N ASP A 63 1.04 14.70 -12.74
CA ASP A 63 1.19 13.46 -13.51
C ASP A 63 0.04 12.46 -13.31
N HIS A 64 -0.94 12.79 -12.46
CA HIS A 64 -2.02 11.90 -12.01
C HIS A 64 -1.54 10.51 -11.58
N THR A 65 -0.42 10.47 -10.85
CA THR A 65 0.15 9.27 -10.24
C THR A 65 -0.03 9.25 -8.73
N LYS A 66 -0.36 10.40 -8.13
CA LYS A 66 -0.71 10.58 -6.72
C LYS A 66 -2.05 11.30 -6.62
N HIS A 67 -2.94 10.78 -5.78
CA HIS A 67 -4.22 11.39 -5.46
C HIS A 67 -4.40 11.50 -3.95
N THR A 68 -4.93 12.63 -3.50
CA THR A 68 -5.18 12.91 -2.08
C THR A 68 -6.68 13.03 -1.85
N ILE A 69 -7.19 12.27 -0.88
CA ILE A 69 -8.60 12.21 -0.50
C ILE A 69 -8.69 12.66 0.94
N LYS A 70 -9.44 13.73 1.21
CA LYS A 70 -9.75 14.15 2.59
C LYS A 70 -11.19 13.82 2.92
N LEU A 71 -11.40 13.16 4.04
CA LEU A 71 -12.69 12.69 4.51
C LEU A 71 -13.20 13.55 5.67
N ASN A 72 -14.51 13.48 5.96
CA ASN A 72 -15.15 14.25 7.03
C ASN A 72 -14.97 13.66 8.44
N ASN A 73 -14.14 12.64 8.58
CA ASN A 73 -13.71 12.04 9.85
C ASN A 73 -12.25 12.40 10.18
N ASP A 74 -11.75 13.50 9.61
CA ASP A 74 -10.38 14.00 9.76
C ASP A 74 -9.27 13.10 9.19
N GLN A 75 -9.62 12.03 8.47
CA GLN A 75 -8.63 11.20 7.78
C GLN A 75 -8.25 11.77 6.41
N THR A 76 -6.96 11.68 6.10
CA THR A 76 -6.43 11.90 4.75
C THR A 76 -5.87 10.59 4.20
N TRP A 77 -6.24 10.26 2.97
CA TRP A 77 -5.80 9.06 2.28
C TRP A 77 -5.02 9.44 1.03
N LEU A 78 -3.92 8.75 0.78
CA LEU A 78 -3.05 8.93 -0.38
C LEU A 78 -3.15 7.69 -1.26
N VAL A 79 -3.42 7.90 -2.56
CA VAL A 79 -3.48 6.85 -3.57
C VAL A 79 -2.35 7.08 -4.56
N TYR A 80 -1.43 6.12 -4.64
CA TYR A 80 -0.30 6.11 -5.57
C TYR A 80 -0.52 5.07 -6.65
N THR A 81 -0.07 5.36 -7.85
CA THR A 81 -0.29 4.49 -9.00
C THR A 81 0.95 4.41 -9.89
N SER A 82 1.21 3.24 -10.47
CA SER A 82 2.42 2.99 -11.27
C SER A 82 2.45 3.72 -12.61
N SER A 83 1.32 4.26 -13.04
CA SER A 83 1.13 4.97 -14.30
C SER A 83 -0.01 5.97 -14.16
N GLN A 84 -0.02 7.00 -15.00
CA GLN A 84 -1.06 8.03 -15.02
C GLN A 84 -2.47 7.43 -15.05
N ILE A 85 -3.33 7.80 -14.09
CA ILE A 85 -4.74 7.39 -14.04
C ILE A 85 -5.63 8.58 -13.75
N HIS A 86 -6.71 8.71 -14.52
CA HIS A 86 -7.72 9.71 -14.25
C HIS A 86 -8.76 9.15 -13.29
N LEU A 87 -8.65 9.55 -12.03
CA LEU A 87 -9.66 9.30 -11.00
C LEU A 87 -10.66 10.46 -10.98
N THR A 88 -11.94 10.13 -10.96
CA THR A 88 -13.04 11.11 -10.90
C THR A 88 -13.84 10.91 -9.63
N ASN A 89 -14.09 12.00 -8.92
CA ASN A 89 -15.02 11.99 -7.80
C ASN A 89 -16.46 12.10 -8.33
N HIS A 90 -17.23 11.02 -8.21
CA HIS A 90 -18.58 10.95 -8.78
C HIS A 90 -19.66 11.48 -7.86
N ASN A 91 -19.50 11.31 -6.54
CA ASN A 91 -20.47 11.73 -5.53
C ASN A 91 -19.77 11.97 -4.19
N LEU A 92 -20.52 12.16 -3.10
CA LEU A 92 -19.94 12.47 -1.79
C LEU A 92 -19.11 11.33 -1.16
N SER A 93 -19.05 10.14 -1.75
CA SER A 93 -18.51 8.93 -1.09
C SER A 93 -17.78 7.96 -2.02
N VAL A 94 -17.76 8.23 -3.33
CA VAL A 94 -17.25 7.30 -4.35
C VAL A 94 -16.36 8.01 -5.35
N ILE A 95 -15.14 7.49 -5.49
CA ILE A 95 -14.18 7.82 -6.55
C ILE A 95 -14.09 6.62 -7.50
N THR A 96 -14.03 6.86 -8.80
CA THR A 96 -13.79 5.79 -9.78
C THR A 96 -12.67 6.16 -10.73
N SER A 97 -12.07 5.14 -11.34
CA SER A 97 -11.01 5.32 -12.34
C SER A 97 -11.55 5.34 -13.78
N SER A 98 -10.78 5.93 -14.68
CA SER A 98 -10.72 5.47 -16.06
C SER A 98 -10.13 4.04 -16.12
N GLY A 99 -10.24 3.36 -17.26
CA GLY A 99 -9.60 2.04 -17.42
C GLY A 99 -8.15 2.04 -16.92
N LEU A 100 -7.78 1.03 -16.14
CA LEU A 100 -6.53 0.96 -15.38
C LEU A 100 -5.86 -0.41 -15.57
N SER A 101 -4.56 -0.41 -15.84
CA SER A 101 -3.69 -1.58 -15.63
C SER A 101 -2.42 -1.14 -14.94
N GLY A 102 -1.98 -1.88 -13.92
CA GLY A 102 -0.79 -1.53 -13.15
C GLY A 102 -0.94 -1.78 -11.66
N ILE A 103 -0.10 -1.10 -10.87
CA ILE A 103 -0.10 -1.18 -9.41
C ILE A 103 -0.79 0.05 -8.84
N VAL A 104 -1.63 -0.17 -7.84
CA VAL A 104 -2.23 0.87 -7.00
C VAL A 104 -1.81 0.61 -5.55
N ARG A 105 -1.42 1.67 -4.86
CA ARG A 105 -1.05 1.65 -3.45
C ARG A 105 -1.84 2.70 -2.70
N VAL A 106 -2.41 2.34 -1.56
CA VAL A 106 -3.26 3.22 -0.76
C VAL A 106 -2.70 3.30 0.64
N ALA A 107 -2.44 4.50 1.14
CA ALA A 107 -1.96 4.76 2.49
C ALA A 107 -2.87 5.74 3.22
N VAL A 108 -2.98 5.56 4.53
CA VAL A 108 -3.52 6.59 5.42
C VAL A 108 -2.37 7.55 5.74
N LEU A 109 -2.60 8.85 5.63
CA LEU A 109 -1.66 9.87 6.08
C LEU A 109 -1.90 10.15 7.57
N PRO A 110 -0.99 9.76 8.48
CA PRO A 110 -1.22 9.92 9.91
C PRO A 110 -1.07 11.38 10.36
N ASP A 111 -0.07 12.07 9.83
CA ASP A 111 0.18 13.50 10.05
C ASP A 111 0.77 14.14 8.77
N PRO A 112 0.73 15.47 8.63
CA PRO A 112 1.26 16.15 7.45
C PRO A 112 2.77 15.96 7.24
N GLU A 113 3.53 15.67 8.29
CA GLU A 113 4.99 15.53 8.26
C GLU A 113 5.40 14.19 7.60
N SER A 114 4.54 13.19 7.71
CA SER A 114 4.70 11.85 7.13
C SER A 114 4.49 11.79 5.62
N GLU A 115 3.88 12.81 5.01
CA GLU A 115 3.54 12.81 3.57
C GLU A 115 4.78 12.67 2.69
N ALA A 116 5.87 13.38 3.04
CA ALA A 116 7.12 13.34 2.29
C ALA A 116 7.76 11.93 2.29
N ALA A 117 7.72 11.24 3.43
CA ALA A 117 8.17 9.86 3.53
C ALA A 117 7.27 8.95 2.68
N LEU A 118 5.95 9.05 2.82
CA LEU A 118 5.03 8.23 2.04
C LEU A 118 5.19 8.43 0.53
N ASP A 119 5.47 9.66 0.08
CA ASP A 119 5.78 9.97 -1.31
C ASP A 119 7.08 9.33 -1.77
N GLN A 120 8.16 9.48 -0.99
CA GLN A 120 9.49 8.97 -1.31
C GLN A 120 9.50 7.44 -1.50
N PHE A 121 8.81 6.70 -0.63
CA PHE A 121 8.82 5.22 -0.64
C PHE A 121 7.62 4.61 -1.39
N SER A 122 6.82 5.42 -2.09
CA SER A 122 5.62 4.99 -2.82
C SER A 122 5.90 4.07 -4.01
N SER A 123 7.13 4.02 -4.53
CA SER A 123 7.47 3.25 -5.74
C SER A 123 7.94 1.81 -5.49
N ARG A 124 8.30 1.44 -4.26
CA ARG A 124 8.75 0.09 -3.86
C ARG A 124 7.72 -0.56 -2.94
N TYR A 125 7.28 -1.77 -3.25
CA TYR A 125 6.29 -2.49 -2.44
C TYR A 125 6.72 -3.94 -2.18
N PRO A 126 6.46 -4.48 -0.98
CA PRO A 126 6.72 -5.87 -0.68
C PRO A 126 5.59 -6.75 -1.24
N PHE A 127 5.90 -8.00 -1.58
CA PHE A 127 4.89 -8.98 -2.00
C PHE A 127 5.01 -10.36 -1.33
N SER A 128 6.11 -10.60 -0.62
CA SER A 128 6.37 -11.83 0.14
C SER A 128 7.33 -11.50 1.30
N GLY A 129 7.36 -12.33 2.34
CA GLY A 129 8.37 -12.21 3.37
C GLY A 129 8.59 -13.48 4.18
N GLU A 130 9.85 -13.78 4.48
CA GLU A 130 10.25 -14.95 5.27
C GLU A 130 10.81 -14.51 6.63
N ALA A 131 10.52 -15.29 7.68
CA ALA A 131 11.05 -15.09 9.01
C ALA A 131 12.09 -16.18 9.34
N VAL A 132 13.38 -15.82 9.20
CA VAL A 132 14.49 -16.78 9.34
C VAL A 132 15.13 -16.66 10.71
N PHE A 133 15.17 -17.76 11.45
CA PHE A 133 15.97 -17.85 12.67
C PHE A 133 17.43 -18.12 12.31
N GLY A 134 18.30 -17.16 12.61
CA GLY A 134 19.74 -17.28 12.44
C GLY A 134 20.44 -17.84 13.68
N ASP A 135 21.74 -18.06 13.54
CA ASP A 135 22.60 -18.43 14.67
C ASP A 135 22.59 -17.32 15.75
N GLY A 136 22.65 -17.72 17.02
CA GLY A 136 22.80 -16.77 18.14
C GLY A 136 21.54 -15.99 18.54
N PHE A 137 20.36 -16.61 18.49
CA PHE A 137 19.06 -15.99 18.86
C PHE A 137 18.67 -14.79 18.01
N ASN A 138 19.00 -14.83 16.72
CA ASN A 138 18.65 -13.78 15.76
C ASN A 138 17.41 -14.17 14.96
N LEU A 139 16.53 -13.20 14.70
CA LEU A 139 15.39 -13.34 13.80
C LEU A 139 15.55 -12.31 12.68
N GLU A 140 15.67 -12.79 11.46
CA GLU A 140 15.82 -11.97 10.26
C GLU A 140 14.51 -11.99 9.46
N TYR A 141 13.99 -10.82 9.09
CA TYR A 141 12.87 -10.71 8.17
C TYR A 141 13.39 -10.40 6.77
N LYS A 142 13.18 -11.32 5.83
CA LYS A 142 13.61 -11.20 4.44
C LYS A 142 12.42 -10.86 3.57
N TRP A 143 12.34 -9.61 3.14
CA TRP A 143 11.26 -9.14 2.27
C TRP A 143 11.60 -9.35 0.80
N GLU A 144 10.69 -9.95 0.05
CA GLU A 144 10.70 -9.85 -1.40
C GLU A 144 9.87 -8.63 -1.84
N ALA A 145 10.43 -7.79 -2.70
CA ALA A 145 9.83 -6.54 -3.12
C ALA A 145 9.99 -6.26 -4.61
N LYS A 146 9.06 -5.49 -5.16
CA LYS A 146 9.06 -5.00 -6.55
C LYS A 146 9.04 -3.48 -6.59
N GLY A 147 9.45 -2.93 -7.72
CA GLY A 147 9.54 -1.49 -7.95
C GLY A 147 10.92 -0.91 -7.60
N SER A 148 11.01 0.42 -7.57
CA SER A 148 12.27 1.17 -7.47
C SER A 148 12.39 1.92 -6.15
N GLY A 149 13.64 2.12 -5.69
CA GLY A 149 13.94 2.77 -4.42
C GLY A 149 13.98 1.80 -3.25
N ASP A 150 14.10 2.35 -2.05
CA ASP A 150 14.15 1.60 -0.80
C ASP A 150 12.77 1.17 -0.33
N LEU A 151 12.71 0.16 0.53
CA LEU A 151 11.47 -0.40 1.05
C LEU A 151 11.14 0.19 2.43
N LEU A 152 10.01 0.89 2.53
CA LEU A 152 9.48 1.36 3.81
C LEU A 152 8.60 0.30 4.47
N MET A 153 8.95 -0.07 5.71
CA MET A 153 8.21 -1.00 6.55
C MET A 153 7.95 -0.38 7.93
N LEU A 154 6.74 -0.55 8.44
CA LEU A 154 6.36 -0.22 9.80
C LEU A 154 6.94 -1.24 10.78
N ALA A 155 7.47 -0.74 11.89
CA ALA A 155 8.08 -1.53 12.93
C ALA A 155 7.35 -1.33 14.26
N HIS A 156 7.07 -2.43 14.98
CA HIS A 156 6.54 -2.32 16.35
C HIS A 156 7.61 -1.78 17.30
N PRO A 157 7.22 -1.19 18.46
CA PRO A 157 8.17 -0.66 19.44
C PRO A 157 9.27 -1.64 19.86
N LEU A 158 8.94 -2.93 19.96
CA LEU A 158 9.93 -3.98 20.23
C LEU A 158 10.93 -4.14 19.07
N HIS A 159 10.47 -4.15 17.82
CA HIS A 159 11.37 -4.20 16.66
C HIS A 159 12.32 -3.01 16.65
N VAL A 160 11.82 -1.79 16.90
CA VAL A 160 12.64 -0.59 16.99
C VAL A 160 13.72 -0.76 18.07
N ASN A 161 13.36 -1.24 19.26
CA ASN A 161 14.33 -1.45 20.34
C ASN A 161 15.42 -2.47 20.00
N LEU A 162 15.09 -3.53 19.26
CA LEU A 162 16.03 -4.57 18.86
C LEU A 162 16.94 -4.11 17.70
N LEU A 163 16.40 -3.32 16.77
CA LEU A 163 17.08 -2.89 15.55
C LEU A 163 17.86 -1.57 15.69
N LYS A 164 17.80 -0.90 16.85
CA LYS A 164 18.46 0.40 17.11
C LYS A 164 19.96 0.44 16.78
N ASN A 165 20.65 -0.71 16.85
CA ASN A 165 22.09 -0.82 16.58
C ASN A 165 22.38 -1.64 15.32
N ASP A 166 21.38 -1.87 14.46
CA ASP A 166 21.55 -2.57 13.19
C ASP A 166 21.84 -1.57 12.08
N ASP A 167 23.06 -1.60 11.53
CA ASP A 167 23.52 -0.69 10.48
C ASP A 167 22.76 -0.88 9.15
N ASN A 168 21.98 -1.96 8.99
CA ASN A 168 21.18 -2.21 7.79
C ASN A 168 19.78 -1.58 7.85
N VAL A 169 19.41 -0.95 8.97
CA VAL A 169 18.09 -0.35 9.19
C VAL A 169 18.23 1.14 9.44
N ALA A 170 17.56 1.94 8.60
CA ALA A 170 17.40 3.37 8.82
C ALA A 170 16.01 3.65 9.41
N PHE A 171 15.96 4.34 10.55
CA PHE A 171 14.71 4.84 11.11
C PHE A 171 14.41 6.23 10.56
N LEU A 172 13.17 6.44 10.11
CA LEU A 172 12.70 7.76 9.74
C LEU A 172 12.28 8.50 11.01
N GLU A 173 12.96 9.61 11.32
CA GLU A 173 12.59 10.49 12.42
C GLU A 173 11.37 11.34 12.02
N GLY A 174 10.49 11.64 13.00
CA GLY A 174 9.36 12.55 12.80
C GLY A 174 8.16 11.98 12.04
N VAL A 175 8.14 10.67 11.77
CA VAL A 175 7.00 9.97 11.14
C VAL A 175 6.29 9.17 12.23
N ASN A 176 5.11 9.61 12.67
CA ASN A 176 4.29 8.86 13.60
C ASN A 176 3.25 8.06 12.81
N CYS A 177 3.32 6.73 12.85
CA CYS A 177 2.33 5.84 12.22
C CYS A 177 1.41 5.20 13.26
#